data_AF-U1ZD85-F1
#
_entry.id   AF-U1ZD85-F1
#
_cell.length_a   1.000
_cell.length_b   1.000
_cell.length_c   1.000
_cell.angle_alpha   90.00
_cell.angle_beta   90.00
_cell.angle_gamma   90.00
#
_symmetry.space_group_name_H-M   'P 1'
#
loop_
_entity.id
_entity.type
_entity.pdbx_description
1 polymer ?
#
loop_
_entity_poly.entity_id
_entity_poly.type
_entity_poly.pdbx_seq_one_letter_code
_entity_poly.pdbx_strand_id
1 'polypeptide(L)' 'MPDCNRTCAEALRLTAEREQRLLLCRCGRSADLPYCDGSHSPPAPGLGDKWRRFIGKA' A
#
# COMPACT_ATOMS: atom_id res chain seq x y z
N MET A 1 -0.94 6.00 -10.23
CA MET A 1 -0.08 4.85 -9.91
C MET A 1 1.35 5.18 -10.33
N PRO A 2 2.40 4.59 -9.72
CA PRO A 2 3.76 5.08 -9.94
C PRO A 2 4.03 5.08 -11.44
N ASP A 3 4.41 6.26 -11.92
CA ASP A 3 4.76 6.59 -13.32
C ASP A 3 3.63 7.04 -14.26
N CYS A 4 2.46 7.39 -13.75
CA CYS A 4 1.44 8.11 -14.54
C CYS A 4 1.73 9.62 -14.45
N ASN A 5 2.15 10.25 -15.56
CA ASN A 5 2.34 11.70 -15.63
C ASN A 5 0.99 12.46 -15.50
N ARG A 6 1.00 13.80 -15.40
CA ARG A 6 -0.24 14.59 -15.22
C ARG A 6 -1.24 14.51 -16.38
N THR A 7 -0.85 13.95 -17.53
CA THR A 7 -1.68 13.83 -18.75
C THR A 7 -2.09 12.39 -19.05
N CYS A 8 -1.87 11.49 -18.11
CA CYS A 8 -2.03 10.05 -18.28
C CYS A 8 -3.53 9.68 -18.27
N ALA A 9 -4.03 9.10 -19.36
CA ALA A 9 -5.44 8.80 -19.57
C ALA A 9 -5.99 7.70 -18.64
N GLU A 10 -5.13 6.81 -18.15
CA GLU A 10 -5.48 5.69 -17.26
C GLU A 10 -5.30 6.04 -15.77
N ALA A 11 -5.30 7.33 -15.43
CA ALA A 11 -5.25 7.76 -14.05
C ALA A 11 -6.49 7.25 -13.28
N LEU A 12 -6.25 6.44 -12.26
CA LEU A 12 -7.31 6.01 -11.36
C LEU A 12 -7.84 7.20 -10.57
N ARG A 13 -9.15 7.47 -10.70
CA ARG A 13 -9.87 8.49 -9.93
C ARG A 13 -10.55 7.85 -8.72
N LEU A 14 -10.09 8.18 -7.52
CA LEU A 14 -10.68 7.74 -6.27
C LEU A 14 -11.59 8.85 -5.72
N THR A 15 -12.85 8.52 -5.44
CA THR A 15 -13.79 9.41 -4.74
C THR A 15 -14.08 8.85 -3.36
N ALA A 16 -13.75 9.57 -2.30
CA ALA A 16 -14.07 9.16 -0.94
C ALA A 16 -15.52 9.54 -0.61
N GLU A 17 -16.32 8.57 -0.14
CA GLU A 17 -17.73 8.81 0.22
C GLU A 17 -17.87 9.68 1.49
N ARG A 18 -16.86 9.64 2.36
CA ARG A 18 -16.79 10.42 3.60
C ARG A 18 -15.35 10.69 3.99
N GLU A 19 -15.15 11.66 4.87
CA GLU A 19 -13.84 11.95 5.46
C GLU A 19 -13.35 10.76 6.28
N GLN A 20 -12.19 10.23 5.90
CA GLN A 20 -11.54 9.12 6.57
C GLN A 20 -10.06 9.05 6.19
N ARG A 21 -9.28 8.35 7.02
CA ARG A 21 -7.91 7.97 6.67
C ARG A 21 -7.94 6.79 5.71
N LEU A 22 -7.26 6.92 4.58
CA LEU A 22 -7.11 5.85 3.59
C LEU A 22 -5.65 5.44 3.49
N LEU A 23 -5.40 4.14 3.38
CA LEU A 23 -4.09 3.59 3.10
C LEU A 23 -4.04 3.24 1.61
N LEU A 24 -3.28 4.03 0.84
CA LEU A 24 -3.17 3.86 -0.61
C LEU A 24 -1.90 3.11 -0.98
N CYS A 25 -2.02 2.20 -1.94
CA CYS A 25 -0.88 1.44 -2.45
C CYS A 25 0.02 2.33 -3.31
N ARG A 26 1.32 2.25 -3.06
CA ARG A 26 2.36 2.88 -3.89
C ARG A 26 3.38 1.90 -4.45
N CYS A 27 3.39 0.65 -3.99
CA CYS A 27 4.35 -0.37 -4.43
C CYS A 27 3.90 -1.17 -5.65
N GLY A 28 2.62 -1.08 -6.04
CA GLY A 28 2.06 -1.85 -7.15
C GLY A 28 1.85 -3.34 -6.89
N ARG A 29 2.01 -3.80 -5.64
CA ARG A 29 1.93 -5.24 -5.26
C ARG A 29 0.63 -5.62 -4.53
N SER A 30 -0.26 -4.66 -4.30
CA SER A 30 -1.50 -4.94 -3.58
C SER A 30 -2.42 -5.80 -4.43
N ALA A 31 -3.05 -6.80 -3.82
CA ALA A 31 -4.15 -7.54 -4.44
C ALA A 31 -5.47 -6.74 -4.42
N ASP A 32 -5.54 -5.68 -3.61
CA ASP A 32 -6.72 -4.84 -3.39
C ASP A 32 -6.46 -3.39 -3.84
N LEU A 33 -5.92 -3.20 -5.05
CA LEU A 33 -5.70 -1.86 -5.60
C LEU A 33 -7.03 -1.10 -5.69
N PRO A 34 -7.08 0.19 -5.30
CA PRO A 34 -5.96 1.08 -4.98
C PRO A 34 -5.45 1.07 -3.54
N TYR A 35 -6.04 0.25 -2.67
CA TYR A 35 -5.75 0.23 -1.26
C TYR A 35 -4.48 -0.57 -0.94
N CYS A 36 -3.86 -0.25 0.19
CA CYS A 36 -2.72 -0.98 0.72
C CYS A 36 -3.20 -2.19 1.53
N ASP A 37 -2.81 -3.38 1.11
CA ASP A 37 -3.08 -4.67 1.77
C ASP A 37 -1.88 -5.20 2.59
N GLY A 38 -0.78 -4.46 2.61
CA GLY A 38 0.46 -4.86 3.28
C GLY A 38 1.44 -5.67 2.41
N SER A 39 1.10 -6.00 1.16
CA SER A 39 1.95 -6.77 0.22
C SER A 39 3.27 -6.06 -0.17
N HIS A 40 3.44 -4.80 0.23
CA HIS A 40 4.74 -4.12 0.16
C HIS A 40 5.79 -4.71 1.12
N SER A 41 5.34 -5.33 2.21
CA SER A 41 6.24 -5.94 3.19
C SER A 41 6.84 -7.24 2.64
N PRO A 42 8.13 -7.52 2.87
CA PRO A 42 8.72 -8.82 2.55
C PRO A 42 7.98 -9.94 3.28
N PRO A 43 7.98 -11.20 2.79
CA PRO A 43 7.44 -12.33 3.54
C PRO A 43 8.10 -12.47 4.92
N ALA A 44 7.31 -12.75 5.95
CA ALA A 44 7.79 -13.12 7.28
C ALA A 44 7.17 -14.48 7.66
N PRO A 45 7.94 -15.57 7.61
CA PRO A 45 7.44 -16.90 7.92
C PRO A 45 7.14 -17.06 9.42
N GLY A 46 7.95 -16.44 10.30
CA GLY A 46 7.77 -16.53 11.74
C GLY A 46 6.94 -15.40 12.34
N LEU A 47 6.24 -15.70 13.43
CA LEU A 47 5.55 -14.68 14.24
C LEU A 47 6.56 -13.65 14.76
N GLY A 48 7.73 -14.09 15.26
CA GLY A 48 8.81 -13.19 15.68
C GLY A 48 9.31 -12.27 14.57
N ASP A 49 9.39 -12.76 13.33
CA ASP A 49 9.74 -11.95 12.15
C ASP A 49 8.70 -10.88 11.85
N LYS A 50 7.42 -11.18 12.09
CA LYS A 50 6.34 -10.20 11.99
C LYS A 50 6.46 -9.14 13.07
N TRP A 51 6.78 -9.53 14.30
CA TRP A 51 6.97 -8.61 15.43
C TRP A 51 8.14 -7.64 15.21
N ARG A 52 9.26 -8.09 14.62
CA ARG A 52 10.41 -7.23 14.29
C ARG A 52 10.06 -6.00 13.43
N ARG A 53 8.92 -5.99 12.74
CA ARG A 53 8.44 -4.81 12.00
C ARG A 53 7.96 -3.67 12.90
N PHE A 54 7.54 -3.97 14.13
CA PHE A 54 6.90 -3.01 15.02
C PHE A 54 7.81 -2.50 16.15
N ILE A 55 8.77 -3.32 16.58
CA ILE A 55 9.69 -3.00 17.68
C ILE A 55 10.98 -2.30 17.22
N GLY A 56 11.10 -2.00 15.93
CA GLY A 56 12.30 -1.38 15.35
C GLY A 56 13.47 -2.37 15.30
N LYS A 57 14.32 -2.25 14.27
CA LYS A 57 15.64 -2.88 14.32
C LYS A 57 16.44 -2.16 15.40
N ALA A 58 16.95 -2.88 16.38
CA ALA A 58 18.20 -2.45 17.03
C ALA A 58 19.31 -2.41 15.97
#